data_AF-A0ABD7FWT9-F1
#
_entry.id   AF-A0ABD7FWT9-F1
#
_cell.length_a   1.000
_cell.length_b   1.000
_cell.length_c   1.000
_cell.angle_alpha   90.00
_cell.angle_beta   90.00
_cell.angle_gamma   90.00
#
_symmetry.space_group_name_H-M   'P 1'
#
loop_
_entity.id
_entity.type
_entity.pdbx_description
1 polymer ?
#
loop_
_entity_poly.entity_id
_entity_poly.type
_entity_poly.pdbx_seq_one_letter_code
_entity_poly.pdbx_strand_id
1 'polypeptide(L)'
;MISYCTEKTTEFSLIPAFSSLLNELGENVPIHYWKTREGNNTSYALHSLDPVYLVAFFARRPKVHVGVEGQFQGKINPYIFEFNDMAKQFGIPVFCGMPIARNLFELCKAENIWFYIPSNAPKYNEVVFNLTSCSDVEVNDPYNVVEQVRYENAAQIIRQHCRPMAWDQAIDIMAELNRRPGDGPWFTRGWQHKPVYFIIKQEP
;
A
#
# COMPACT_ATOMS: atom_id res chain seq x y z
N MET A 1 -20.56 -5.34 -10.50
CA MET A 1 -19.99 -3.98 -10.49
C MET A 1 -18.74 -3.96 -11.35
N ILE A 2 -18.44 -2.83 -12.00
CA ILE A 2 -17.25 -2.64 -12.85
C ILE A 2 -16.39 -1.49 -12.33
N SER A 3 -15.08 -1.55 -12.59
CA SER A 3 -14.19 -0.41 -12.35
C SER A 3 -14.14 0.49 -13.58
N TYR A 4 -14.10 1.80 -13.37
CA TYR A 4 -14.00 2.81 -14.43
C TYR A 4 -12.60 3.45 -14.56
N CYS A 5 -11.68 3.11 -13.67
CA CYS A 5 -10.31 3.61 -13.66
C CYS A 5 -9.32 2.53 -13.22
N THR A 6 -8.02 2.78 -13.38
CA THR A 6 -6.96 1.87 -12.95
C THR A 6 -6.51 2.19 -11.52
N GLU A 7 -5.84 1.24 -10.86
CA GLU A 7 -5.17 1.47 -9.57
C GLU A 7 -4.17 2.64 -9.66
N LYS A 8 -3.47 2.79 -10.79
CA LYS A 8 -2.57 3.93 -11.02
C LYS A 8 -3.29 5.28 -11.06
N THR A 9 -4.55 5.30 -11.48
CA THR A 9 -5.34 6.53 -11.45
C THR A 9 -5.75 6.87 -10.02
N THR A 10 -6.09 5.87 -9.20
CA THR A 10 -6.49 6.11 -7.81
C THR A 10 -5.32 6.51 -6.90
N GLU A 11 -4.09 6.16 -7.25
CA GLU A 11 -2.87 6.64 -6.58
C GLU A 11 -2.83 8.17 -6.44
N PHE A 12 -3.31 8.95 -7.43
CA PHE A 12 -3.32 10.41 -7.36
C PHE A 12 -4.21 10.98 -6.25
N SER A 13 -5.23 10.24 -5.81
CA SER A 13 -6.05 10.57 -4.65
C SER A 13 -5.47 9.99 -3.36
N LEU A 14 -5.01 8.74 -3.42
CA LEU A 14 -4.64 7.97 -2.25
C LEU A 14 -3.27 8.34 -1.68
N ILE A 15 -2.28 8.60 -2.53
CA ILE A 15 -0.90 8.82 -2.09
C ILE A 15 -0.77 10.07 -1.19
N PRO A 16 -1.29 11.25 -1.58
CA PRO A 16 -1.20 12.43 -0.73
C PRO A 16 -1.99 12.26 0.57
N ALA A 17 -3.16 11.61 0.50
CA ALA A 17 -4.00 11.35 1.66
C ALA A 17 -3.32 10.40 2.64
N PHE A 18 -2.72 9.30 2.17
CA PHE A 18 -1.98 8.36 3.02
C PHE A 18 -0.72 9.00 3.60
N SER A 19 0.04 9.77 2.80
CA SER A 19 1.20 10.55 3.28
C SER A 19 0.84 11.43 4.48
N SER A 20 -0.33 12.08 4.43
CA SER A 20 -0.81 12.94 5.52
C SER A 20 -1.04 12.18 6.83
N LEU A 21 -1.39 10.89 6.76
CA LEU A 21 -1.55 10.03 7.95
C LEU A 21 -0.22 9.66 8.60
N LEU A 22 0.87 9.78 7.85
CA LEU A 22 2.21 9.43 8.29
C LEU A 22 2.97 10.64 8.83
N ASN A 23 2.43 11.86 8.72
CA ASN A 23 3.10 13.08 9.14
C ASN A 23 3.50 13.08 10.62
N GLU A 24 2.78 12.37 11.50
CA GLU A 24 3.14 12.23 12.91
C GLU A 24 4.33 11.28 13.17
N LEU A 25 4.81 10.58 12.15
CA LEU A 25 6.02 9.75 12.20
C LEU A 25 7.26 10.51 11.71
N GLY A 26 7.08 11.70 11.12
CA GLY A 26 8.13 12.53 10.54
C GLY A 26 7.93 12.79 9.05
N GLU A 27 8.95 13.39 8.44
CA GLU A 27 8.99 13.63 7.00
C GLU A 27 8.87 12.31 6.22
N ASN A 28 7.90 12.22 5.31
CA ASN A 28 7.70 11.03 4.50
C ASN A 28 7.57 11.35 3.01
N VAL A 29 8.07 10.43 2.18
CA VAL A 29 8.02 10.54 0.72
C VAL A 29 7.54 9.23 0.09
N PRO A 30 6.48 9.28 -0.75
CA PRO A 30 6.06 8.15 -1.57
C PRO A 30 6.96 8.01 -2.81
N ILE A 31 7.40 6.79 -3.11
CA ILE A 31 8.20 6.49 -4.29
C ILE A 31 7.70 5.26 -5.05
N HIS A 32 7.81 5.32 -6.37
CA HIS A 32 7.80 4.15 -7.24
C HIS A 32 9.24 3.70 -7.42
N TYR A 33 9.70 2.78 -6.55
CA TYR A 33 11.10 2.39 -6.51
C TYR A 33 11.63 1.90 -7.86
N TRP A 34 12.75 2.49 -8.28
CA TRP A 34 13.53 2.08 -9.43
C TRP A 34 15.01 1.96 -9.07
N LYS A 35 15.56 0.75 -9.14
CA LYS A 35 16.92 0.44 -8.66
C LYS A 35 18.01 1.39 -9.17
N THR A 36 17.96 1.81 -10.43
CA THR A 36 19.01 2.69 -10.98
C THR A 36 18.82 4.18 -10.66
N ARG A 37 17.71 4.57 -10.02
CA ARG A 37 17.41 5.96 -9.62
C ARG A 37 17.54 6.12 -8.12
N GLU A 38 16.73 5.44 -7.32
CA GLU A 38 16.78 5.54 -5.86
C GLU A 38 17.83 4.62 -5.22
N GLY A 39 18.34 3.64 -5.98
CA GLY A 39 19.39 2.70 -5.51
C GLY A 39 20.79 2.99 -6.04
N ASN A 40 21.07 4.19 -6.54
CA ASN A 40 22.39 4.56 -7.05
C ASN A 40 23.28 5.25 -5.97
N ASN A 41 24.57 5.43 -6.29
CA ASN A 41 25.54 6.02 -5.38
C ASN A 41 25.20 7.47 -4.98
N THR A 42 24.54 8.23 -5.85
CA THR A 42 24.10 9.59 -5.53
C THR A 42 23.02 9.56 -4.45
N SER A 43 22.02 8.69 -4.61
CA SER A 43 20.96 8.51 -3.61
C SER A 43 21.53 8.01 -2.28
N TYR A 44 22.48 7.07 -2.34
CA TYR A 44 23.17 6.59 -1.14
C TYR A 44 23.91 7.74 -0.41
N ALA A 45 24.69 8.54 -1.12
CA ALA A 45 25.43 9.66 -0.53
C ALA A 45 24.53 10.72 0.12
N LEU A 46 23.29 10.89 -0.37
CA LEU A 46 22.33 11.86 0.14
C LEU A 46 21.54 11.37 1.36
N HIS A 47 21.34 10.05 1.50
CA HIS A 47 20.38 9.50 2.45
C HIS A 47 20.96 8.49 3.45
N SER A 48 22.23 8.07 3.30
CA SER A 48 22.83 7.00 4.10
C SER A 48 22.92 7.27 5.61
N LEU A 49 22.83 8.53 6.03
CA LEU A 49 22.92 8.92 7.44
C LEU A 49 21.57 8.89 8.17
N ASP A 50 20.45 8.83 7.43
CA ASP A 50 19.11 8.90 8.01
C ASP A 50 18.50 7.49 8.07
N PRO A 51 18.23 6.95 9.28
CA PRO A 51 17.39 5.76 9.40
C PRO A 51 15.98 6.04 8.90
N VAL A 52 15.37 5.05 8.25
CA VAL A 52 14.03 5.19 7.66
C VAL A 52 13.10 4.06 8.09
N TYR A 53 11.82 4.36 8.26
CA TYR A 53 10.78 3.35 8.17
C TYR A 53 10.40 3.16 6.71
N LEU A 54 10.14 1.91 6.32
CA LEU A 54 9.72 1.56 4.97
C LEU A 54 8.35 0.88 5.03
N VAL A 55 7.38 1.43 4.30
CA VAL A 55 5.99 0.94 4.25
C VAL A 55 5.61 0.66 2.80
N ALA A 56 4.95 -0.46 2.53
CA ALA A 56 4.43 -0.77 1.20
C ALA A 56 2.93 -0.45 1.13
N PHE A 57 2.52 0.23 0.04
CA PHE A 57 1.14 0.65 -0.17
C PHE A 57 0.62 0.21 -1.53
N PHE A 58 -0.56 -0.40 -1.55
CA PHE A 58 -1.27 -0.77 -2.78
C PHE A 58 -2.56 0.01 -2.94
N ALA A 59 -2.64 0.79 -4.02
CA ALA A 59 -3.88 1.40 -4.42
C ALA A 59 -4.87 0.32 -4.89
N ARG A 60 -6.14 0.46 -4.48
CA ARG A 60 -7.28 -0.28 -5.00
C ARG A 60 -8.18 0.68 -5.75
N ARG A 61 -8.89 0.13 -6.72
CA ARG A 61 -9.85 0.86 -7.54
C ARG A 61 -11.29 0.54 -7.10
N PRO A 62 -12.18 1.55 -7.03
CA PRO A 62 -13.58 1.29 -6.78
C PRO A 62 -14.22 0.53 -7.93
N LYS A 63 -15.15 -0.34 -7.59
CA LYS A 63 -16.15 -0.88 -8.52
C LYS A 63 -17.49 -0.28 -8.17
N VAL A 64 -18.24 0.10 -9.19
CA VAL A 64 -19.56 0.73 -9.05
C VAL A 64 -20.60 0.01 -9.90
N HIS A 65 -21.87 0.23 -9.61
CA HIS A 65 -22.99 -0.18 -10.44
C HIS A 65 -23.60 1.04 -11.14
N VAL A 66 -23.81 0.95 -12.45
CA VAL A 66 -24.43 2.05 -13.20
C VAL A 66 -25.89 2.15 -12.80
N GLY A 67 -26.32 3.33 -12.35
CA GLY A 67 -27.72 3.57 -11.95
C GLY A 67 -28.07 3.19 -10.51
N VAL A 68 -27.11 2.71 -9.71
CA VAL A 68 -27.29 2.56 -8.25
C VAL A 68 -26.36 3.52 -7.54
N GLU A 69 -26.95 4.46 -6.82
CA GLU A 69 -26.21 5.45 -6.05
C GLU A 69 -25.69 4.86 -4.74
N GLY A 70 -24.46 5.22 -4.39
CA GLY A 70 -23.94 5.08 -3.03
C GLY A 70 -23.53 3.66 -2.68
N GLN A 71 -23.27 2.81 -3.68
CA GLN A 71 -22.74 1.48 -3.47
C GLN A 71 -21.40 1.33 -4.18
N PHE A 72 -20.38 0.99 -3.39
CA PHE A 72 -19.05 0.71 -3.89
C PHE A 72 -18.60 -0.65 -3.43
N GLN A 73 -17.76 -1.28 -4.24
CA GLN A 73 -17.07 -2.49 -3.88
C GLN A 73 -15.59 -2.35 -4.20
N GLY A 74 -14.75 -2.86 -3.30
CA GLY A 74 -13.35 -3.08 -3.59
C GLY A 74 -12.94 -4.53 -3.33
N LYS A 75 -11.69 -4.82 -3.67
CA LYS A 75 -11.10 -6.14 -3.55
C LYS A 75 -9.62 -6.04 -3.26
N ILE A 76 -9.14 -6.77 -2.27
CA ILE A 76 -7.73 -7.06 -2.02
C ILE A 76 -7.49 -8.44 -2.61
N ASN A 77 -6.68 -8.50 -3.67
CA ASN A 77 -6.47 -9.73 -4.42
C ASN A 77 -5.37 -10.61 -3.79
N PRO A 78 -5.32 -11.92 -4.11
CA PRO A 78 -4.32 -12.85 -3.57
C PRO A 78 -2.87 -12.40 -3.75
N TYR A 79 -2.58 -11.69 -4.84
CA TYR A 79 -1.28 -11.10 -5.10
C TYR A 79 -0.77 -10.20 -3.95
N ILE A 80 -1.63 -9.41 -3.30
CA ILE A 80 -1.21 -8.53 -2.19
C ILE A 80 -0.83 -9.37 -0.96
N PHE A 81 -1.55 -10.46 -0.73
CA PHE A 81 -1.24 -11.41 0.34
C PHE A 81 0.04 -12.22 0.06
N GLU A 82 0.28 -12.58 -1.21
CA GLU A 82 1.56 -13.16 -1.65
C GLU A 82 2.72 -12.20 -1.40
N PHE A 83 2.54 -10.91 -1.73
CA PHE A 83 3.54 -9.87 -1.44
C PHE A 83 3.76 -9.72 0.08
N ASN A 84 2.69 -9.66 0.86
CA ASN A 84 2.76 -9.52 2.32
C ASN A 84 3.50 -10.69 3.00
N ASP A 85 3.33 -11.92 2.48
CA ASP A 85 4.05 -13.09 2.96
C ASP A 85 5.57 -12.98 2.79
N MET A 86 6.05 -12.24 1.79
CA MET A 86 7.46 -11.88 1.64
C MET A 86 7.84 -10.67 2.50
N ALA A 87 7.04 -9.60 2.43
CA ALA A 87 7.30 -8.32 3.10
C ALA A 87 7.45 -8.47 4.61
N LYS A 88 6.66 -9.37 5.24
CA LYS A 88 6.74 -9.64 6.68
C LYS A 88 8.10 -10.19 7.13
N GLN A 89 8.86 -10.84 6.26
CA GLN A 89 10.20 -11.36 6.59
C GLN A 89 11.21 -10.22 6.83
N PHE A 90 10.92 -9.05 6.26
CA PHE A 90 11.72 -7.84 6.38
C PHE A 90 11.12 -6.82 7.36
N GLY A 91 10.00 -7.14 8.01
CA GLY A 91 9.28 -6.19 8.89
C GLY A 91 8.66 -5.01 8.15
N ILE A 92 8.26 -5.19 6.88
CA ILE A 92 7.63 -4.14 6.07
C ILE A 92 6.11 -4.25 6.19
N PRO A 93 5.43 -3.29 6.84
CA PRO A 93 3.98 -3.28 6.89
C PRO A 93 3.40 -2.99 5.51
N VAL A 94 2.29 -3.70 5.19
CA VAL A 94 1.59 -3.58 3.91
C VAL A 94 0.22 -2.98 4.15
N PHE A 95 -0.07 -1.88 3.45
CA PHE A 95 -1.36 -1.21 3.47
C PHE A 95 -2.01 -1.24 2.10
N CYS A 96 -3.34 -1.14 2.10
CA CYS A 96 -4.15 -0.91 0.92
C CYS A 96 -5.07 0.28 1.15
N GLY A 97 -5.42 1.00 0.08
CA GLY A 97 -6.43 2.04 0.17
C GLY A 97 -7.33 2.10 -1.05
N MET A 98 -8.53 2.64 -0.90
CA MET A 98 -9.47 2.85 -2.00
C MET A 98 -10.22 4.18 -1.83
N PRO A 99 -10.33 5.01 -2.87
CA PRO A 99 -11.19 6.18 -2.82
C PRO A 99 -12.65 5.77 -3.02
N ILE A 100 -13.55 6.43 -2.29
CA ILE A 100 -14.99 6.33 -2.47
C ILE A 100 -15.42 7.35 -3.53
N ALA A 101 -15.35 6.93 -4.81
CA ALA A 101 -15.65 7.81 -5.95
C ALA A 101 -16.37 7.03 -7.05
N ARG A 102 -17.41 7.64 -7.65
CA ARG A 102 -18.24 7.03 -8.71
C ARG A 102 -17.74 7.31 -10.11
N ASN A 103 -16.96 8.38 -10.27
CA ASN A 103 -16.37 8.79 -11.53
C ASN A 103 -15.01 9.48 -11.27
N LEU A 104 -14.29 9.77 -12.36
CA LEU A 104 -12.94 10.35 -12.30
C LEU A 104 -12.90 11.72 -11.61
N PHE A 105 -13.94 12.54 -11.74
CA PHE A 105 -13.96 13.89 -11.20
C PHE A 105 -14.14 13.91 -9.68
N GLU A 106 -14.82 12.90 -9.12
CA GLU A 106 -15.00 12.75 -7.68
C GLU A 106 -13.72 12.37 -6.95
N LEU A 107 -12.73 11.79 -7.63
CA LEU A 107 -11.46 11.35 -7.01
C LEU A 107 -10.73 12.49 -6.28
N CYS A 108 -10.83 13.73 -6.74
CA CYS A 108 -10.11 14.84 -6.12
C CYS A 108 -10.59 15.22 -4.71
N LYS A 109 -11.79 14.78 -4.32
CA LYS A 109 -12.43 15.09 -3.02
C LYS A 109 -12.95 13.84 -2.32
N ALA A 110 -12.59 12.66 -2.84
CA ALA A 110 -13.10 11.40 -2.33
C ALA A 110 -12.61 11.15 -0.92
N GLU A 111 -13.51 10.68 -0.05
CA GLU A 111 -13.08 10.01 1.17
C GLU A 111 -12.33 8.73 0.79
N ASN A 112 -11.42 8.31 1.66
CA ASN A 112 -10.58 7.14 1.43
C ASN A 112 -10.76 6.15 2.57
N ILE A 113 -10.83 4.86 2.22
CA ILE A 113 -10.76 3.76 3.17
C ILE A 113 -9.37 3.14 3.12
N TRP A 114 -8.92 2.63 4.26
CA TRP A 114 -7.60 2.04 4.43
C TRP A 114 -7.71 0.66 5.06
N PHE A 115 -6.81 -0.23 4.69
CA PHE A 115 -6.67 -1.55 5.27
C PHE A 115 -5.19 -1.80 5.56
N TYR A 116 -4.92 -2.44 6.68
CA TYR A 116 -3.62 -3.04 6.97
C TYR A 116 -3.74 -4.53 6.66
N ILE A 117 -2.68 -5.12 6.08
CA ILE A 117 -2.59 -6.56 5.85
C ILE A 117 -1.68 -7.14 6.94
N PRO A 118 -2.23 -7.81 7.98
CA PRO A 118 -1.40 -8.31 9.06
C PRO A 118 -0.39 -9.37 8.61
N SER A 119 0.71 -9.50 9.34
CA SER A 119 1.77 -10.48 9.03
C SER A 119 1.31 -11.94 9.15
N ASN A 120 0.25 -12.20 9.93
CA ASN A 120 -0.39 -13.52 10.05
C ASN A 120 -1.45 -13.79 8.96
N ALA A 121 -1.71 -12.85 8.05
CA ALA A 121 -2.65 -13.07 6.96
C ALA A 121 -2.19 -14.21 6.04
N PRO A 122 -3.07 -15.15 5.65
CA PRO A 122 -2.69 -16.25 4.77
C PRO A 122 -2.24 -15.76 3.40
N LYS A 123 -1.19 -16.38 2.86
CA LYS A 123 -0.59 -16.04 1.56
C LYS A 123 -1.61 -16.02 0.41
N TYR A 124 -2.54 -16.98 0.40
CA TYR A 124 -3.56 -17.13 -0.65
C TYR A 124 -4.94 -16.73 -0.12
N ASN A 125 -5.05 -15.51 0.40
CA ASN A 125 -6.33 -14.94 0.80
C ASN A 125 -6.91 -14.03 -0.29
N GLU A 126 -8.21 -13.79 -0.24
CA GLU A 126 -8.91 -12.82 -1.06
C GLU A 126 -9.98 -12.15 -0.23
N VAL A 127 -9.97 -10.82 -0.22
CA VAL A 127 -10.94 -10.04 0.56
C VAL A 127 -11.74 -9.16 -0.39
N VAL A 128 -13.06 -9.24 -0.26
CA VAL A 128 -14.01 -8.36 -0.96
C VAL A 128 -14.70 -7.51 0.09
N PHE A 129 -14.82 -6.22 -0.15
CA PHE A 129 -15.50 -5.33 0.78
C PHE A 129 -16.52 -4.47 0.05
N ASN A 130 -17.69 -4.31 0.64
CA ASN A 130 -18.77 -3.47 0.15
C ASN A 130 -18.93 -2.28 1.10
N LEU A 131 -19.29 -1.13 0.56
CA LEU A 131 -19.46 0.07 1.36
C LEU A 131 -20.46 1.03 0.75
N THR A 132 -21.14 1.76 1.64
CA THR A 132 -21.96 2.92 1.29
C THR A 132 -21.30 4.24 1.69
N SER A 133 -20.46 4.21 2.72
CA SER A 133 -19.64 5.32 3.22
C SER A 133 -18.37 4.78 3.90
N CYS A 134 -17.45 5.65 4.33
CA CYS A 134 -16.28 5.23 5.10
C CYS A 134 -16.60 4.61 6.47
N SER A 135 -17.77 4.89 7.04
CA SER A 135 -18.20 4.36 8.35
C SER A 135 -18.95 3.03 8.25
N ASP A 136 -19.37 2.64 7.05
CA ASP A 136 -20.18 1.45 6.79
C ASP A 136 -19.47 0.56 5.78
N VAL A 137 -18.53 -0.24 6.30
CA VAL A 137 -17.70 -1.16 5.51
C VAL A 137 -18.01 -2.59 5.91
N GLU A 138 -18.61 -3.33 4.99
CA GLU A 138 -18.82 -4.77 5.11
C GLU A 138 -17.61 -5.51 4.50
N VAL A 139 -16.76 -6.07 5.35
CA VAL A 139 -15.57 -6.83 4.92
C VAL A 139 -15.90 -8.32 4.86
N ASN A 140 -15.86 -8.89 3.66
CA ASN A 140 -15.96 -10.33 3.44
C ASN A 140 -14.53 -10.90 3.33
N ASP A 141 -13.99 -11.31 4.48
CA ASP A 141 -12.68 -11.97 4.59
C ASP A 141 -12.88 -13.41 5.10
N PRO A 142 -12.55 -14.44 4.31
CA PRO A 142 -12.69 -15.85 4.73
C PRO A 142 -11.92 -16.21 6.01
N TYR A 143 -10.88 -15.45 6.36
CA TYR A 143 -10.04 -15.72 7.52
C TYR A 143 -10.21 -14.71 8.65
N ASN A 144 -11.03 -13.66 8.49
CA ASN A 144 -11.26 -12.60 9.47
C ASN A 144 -9.95 -12.00 10.02
N VAL A 145 -8.99 -11.69 9.15
CA VAL A 145 -7.69 -11.11 9.51
C VAL A 145 -7.54 -9.66 9.03
N VAL A 146 -8.23 -9.26 7.97
CA VAL A 146 -8.14 -7.89 7.44
C VAL A 146 -9.19 -7.02 8.10
N GLU A 147 -8.74 -5.96 8.75
CA GLU A 147 -9.60 -4.94 9.34
C GLU A 147 -9.36 -3.57 8.70
N GLN A 148 -10.41 -2.74 8.71
CA GLN A 148 -10.31 -1.36 8.29
C GLN A 148 -9.42 -0.59 9.26
N VAL A 149 -8.47 0.16 8.71
CA VAL A 149 -7.61 1.06 9.48
C VAL A 149 -8.23 2.44 9.48
N ARG A 150 -8.53 2.93 10.69
CA ARG A 150 -8.89 4.35 10.89
C ARG A 150 -7.65 5.21 10.86
N TYR A 151 -7.83 6.49 10.54
CA TYR A 151 -6.77 7.47 10.34
C TYR A 151 -5.77 7.50 11.51
N GLU A 152 -6.31 7.52 12.74
CA GLU A 152 -5.57 7.55 14.00
C GLU A 152 -4.68 6.31 14.25
N ASN A 153 -4.91 5.21 13.54
CA ASN A 153 -4.24 3.94 13.82
C ASN A 153 -3.08 3.66 12.85
N ALA A 154 -3.00 4.32 11.69
CA ALA A 154 -2.01 4.00 10.66
C ALA A 154 -0.57 4.16 11.18
N ALA A 155 -0.28 5.29 11.82
CA ALA A 155 1.03 5.55 12.39
C ALA A 155 1.35 4.62 13.58
N GLN A 156 0.37 4.30 14.43
CA GLN A 156 0.52 3.33 15.51
C GLN A 156 0.91 1.94 14.98
N ILE A 157 0.23 1.47 13.94
CA ILE A 157 0.56 0.18 13.28
C ILE A 157 2.00 0.18 12.80
N ILE A 158 2.46 1.28 12.17
CA ILE A 158 3.85 1.38 11.68
C ILE A 158 4.83 1.36 12.86
N ARG A 159 4.60 2.11 13.94
CA ARG A 159 5.47 2.07 15.14
C ARG A 159 5.56 0.68 15.75
N GLN A 160 4.47 -0.10 15.71
CA GLN A 160 4.41 -1.44 16.29
C GLN A 160 5.06 -2.51 15.40
N HIS A 161 4.93 -2.39 14.08
CA HIS A 161 5.28 -3.46 13.14
C HIS A 161 6.50 -3.17 12.26
N CYS A 162 6.93 -1.91 12.15
CA CYS A 162 8.07 -1.50 11.36
C CYS A 162 9.23 -1.08 12.26
N ARG A 163 10.45 -1.52 11.91
CA ARG A 163 11.67 -1.07 12.56
C ARG A 163 12.41 -0.11 11.64
N PRO A 164 13.02 0.97 12.17
CA PRO A 164 13.92 1.79 11.39
C PRO A 164 15.04 0.93 10.82
N MET A 165 15.43 1.23 9.58
CA MET A 165 16.52 0.57 8.89
C MET A 165 17.41 1.59 8.20
N ALA A 166 18.65 1.19 7.93
CA ALA A 166 19.56 1.99 7.12
C ALA A 166 19.05 2.10 5.67
N TRP A 167 19.46 3.16 4.99
CA TRP A 167 19.03 3.43 3.61
C TRP A 167 19.36 2.29 2.64
N ASP A 168 20.57 1.74 2.71
CA ASP A 168 21.01 0.61 1.88
C ASP A 168 20.14 -0.63 2.10
N GLN A 169 19.82 -0.93 3.36
CA GLN A 169 18.92 -2.01 3.71
C GLN A 169 17.52 -1.78 3.10
N ALA A 170 16.98 -0.56 3.16
CA ALA A 170 15.70 -0.23 2.53
C ALA A 170 15.73 -0.43 1.00
N ILE A 171 16.82 -0.02 0.34
CA ILE A 171 17.01 -0.20 -1.11
C ILE A 171 17.05 -1.68 -1.47
N ASP A 172 17.78 -2.50 -0.72
CA ASP A 172 17.89 -3.94 -0.97
C ASP A 172 16.55 -4.65 -0.76
N ILE A 173 15.81 -4.28 0.29
CA ILE A 173 14.47 -4.81 0.56
C ILE A 173 13.50 -4.44 -0.57
N MET A 174 13.45 -3.17 -1.00
CA MET A 174 12.58 -2.78 -2.12
C MET A 174 12.96 -3.47 -3.43
N ALA A 175 14.26 -3.68 -3.67
CA ALA A 175 14.75 -4.40 -4.84
C ALA A 175 14.30 -5.87 -4.83
N GLU A 176 14.31 -6.50 -3.66
CA GLU A 176 13.86 -7.88 -3.50
C GLU A 176 12.33 -7.98 -3.59
N LEU A 177 11.60 -7.12 -2.87
CA LEU A 177 10.14 -7.12 -2.87
C LEU A 177 9.54 -6.72 -4.22
N ASN A 178 10.24 -5.96 -5.06
CA ASN A 178 9.78 -5.68 -6.42
C ASN A 178 9.89 -6.87 -7.39
N ARG A 179 10.49 -7.99 -6.95
CA ARG A 179 10.56 -9.24 -7.70
C ARG A 179 9.47 -10.20 -7.23
N ARG A 180 8.74 -10.77 -8.18
CA ARG A 180 7.83 -11.88 -7.94
C ARG A 180 8.64 -13.19 -7.81
N PRO A 181 8.34 -14.03 -6.81
CA PRO A 181 8.91 -15.39 -6.74
C PRO A 181 8.55 -16.22 -7.98
N GLY A 182 9.47 -17.07 -8.42
CA GLY A 182 9.24 -18.02 -9.52
C GLY A 182 10.53 -18.37 -10.26
N ASP A 183 10.47 -19.35 -11.18
CA ASP A 183 11.65 -19.91 -11.85
C ASP A 183 11.95 -19.29 -13.24
N GLY A 184 11.11 -18.38 -13.75
CA GLY A 184 11.26 -17.77 -15.09
C GLY A 184 12.47 -16.82 -15.23
N PRO A 185 12.74 -16.22 -16.40
CA PRO A 185 13.81 -15.23 -16.53
C PRO A 185 13.59 -13.99 -15.64
N TRP A 186 14.67 -13.36 -15.13
CA TRP A 186 14.57 -12.25 -14.16
C TRP A 186 13.71 -11.06 -14.64
N PHE A 187 13.66 -10.82 -15.96
CA PHE A 187 12.86 -9.75 -16.56
C PHE A 187 11.35 -10.06 -16.61
N THR A 188 10.94 -11.33 -16.48
CA THR A 188 9.53 -11.73 -16.39
C THR A 188 9.05 -11.87 -14.95
N ARG A 189 9.96 -11.82 -13.97
CA ARG A 189 9.66 -11.92 -12.53
C ARG A 189 9.19 -10.60 -11.92
N GLY A 190 8.51 -9.76 -12.70
CA GLY A 190 7.93 -8.52 -12.21
C GLY A 190 6.53 -8.76 -11.68
N TRP A 191 6.19 -8.08 -10.58
CA TRP A 191 4.80 -7.94 -10.19
C TRP A 191 4.01 -7.09 -11.20
N GLN A 192 2.76 -7.47 -11.49
CA GLN A 192 1.92 -6.73 -12.45
C GLN A 192 1.50 -5.34 -11.95
N HIS A 193 1.31 -5.18 -10.64
CA HIS A 193 1.06 -3.90 -9.99
C HIS A 193 1.99 -3.77 -8.79
N LYS A 194 3.05 -2.98 -8.94
CA LYS A 194 4.04 -2.72 -7.87
C LYS A 194 3.46 -1.78 -6.82
N PRO A 195 3.83 -1.95 -5.54
CA PRO A 195 3.44 -1.01 -4.50
C PRO A 195 4.09 0.36 -4.73
N VAL A 196 3.47 1.38 -4.16
CA VAL A 196 4.15 2.62 -3.78
C VAL A 196 4.84 2.34 -2.44
N TYR A 197 6.11 2.69 -2.31
CA TYR A 197 6.78 2.65 -1.01
C TYR A 197 6.72 4.03 -0.36
N PHE A 198 6.34 4.10 0.91
CA PHE A 198 6.52 5.29 1.71
C PHE A 198 7.79 5.13 2.53
N ILE A 199 8.74 6.02 2.30
CA ILE A 199 9.95 6.16 3.10
C ILE A 199 9.67 7.26 4.11
N ILE A 200 9.84 6.96 5.39
CA ILE A 200 9.60 7.91 6.47
C ILE A 200 10.93 8.10 7.19
N LYS A 201 11.45 9.32 7.17
CA LYS A 201 12.67 9.67 7.89
C LYS A 201 12.40 9.57 9.39
N GLN A 202 13.20 8.79 10.10
CA GLN A 202 13.11 8.75 11.56
C GLN A 202 13.62 10.08 12.12
N GLU A 203 12.79 10.77 12.90
CA GLU A 203 13.24 11.94 13.64
C GLU A 203 14.11 11.52 14.85
N PRO A 204 15.17 12.28 15.18
CA PRO A 204 16.09 11.98 16.30
C PRO A 204 15.42 11.92 17.68
#